data_AF-A0A7J5G7Z8-F1
#
_entry.id   AF-A0A7J5G7Z8-F1
#
_cell.length_a   1.000
_cell.length_b   1.000
_cell.length_c   1.000
_cell.angle_alpha   90.00
_cell.angle_beta   90.00
_cell.angle_gamma   90.00
#
_symmetry.space_group_name_H-M   'P 1'
#
loop_
_entity.id
_entity.type
_entity.pdbx_description
1 polymer ?
#
loop_
_entity_poly.entity_id
_entity_poly.type
_entity_poly.pdbx_seq_one_letter_code
_entity_poly.pdbx_strand_id
1 'polypeptide(L)'
;MDRIKLVVYNEYALGYIMPERPNTVYTLADSVLRGAPFRVMLEPYYISSHDTVRLAGRQDFETFKVVFDGYDNTDVYEFDTN
;
A
#
# COMPACT_ATOMS: atom_id res chain seq x y z
N MET A 1 -0.20 11.79 -16.89
CA MET A 1 0.20 11.90 -15.48
C MET A 1 0.40 10.50 -14.96
N ASP A 2 1.49 10.24 -14.25
CA ASP A 2 1.66 8.96 -13.57
C ASP A 2 0.65 8.86 -12.42
N ARG A 3 0.10 7.67 -12.22
CA ARG A 3 -0.95 7.40 -11.22
C ARG A 3 -0.33 6.98 -9.89
N ILE A 4 -1.03 7.25 -8.80
CA ILE A 4 -0.65 6.76 -7.47
C ILE A 4 -0.91 5.26 -7.41
N LYS A 5 0.11 4.47 -7.10
CA LYS A 5 -0.04 3.00 -7.03
C LYS A 5 -0.51 2.59 -5.66
N LEU A 6 -1.63 1.88 -5.56
CA LEU A 6 -2.07 1.23 -4.33
C LEU A 6 -1.36 -0.11 -4.23
N VAL A 7 -0.71 -0.37 -3.10
CA VAL A 7 0.19 -1.50 -2.96
C VAL A 7 0.05 -2.21 -1.63
N VAL A 8 0.41 -3.49 -1.63
CA VAL A 8 0.70 -4.27 -0.44
C VAL A 8 2.22 -4.42 -0.32
N TYR A 9 2.77 -4.02 0.82
CA TYR A 9 4.18 -4.12 1.16
C TYR A 9 4.39 -5.30 2.12
N ASN A 10 5.29 -6.22 1.74
CA ASN A 10 5.68 -7.41 2.50
C ASN A 10 4.50 -8.24 3.04
N GLU A 11 3.35 -8.20 2.35
CA GLU A 11 2.08 -8.80 2.77
C GLU A 11 1.53 -8.36 4.14
N TYR A 12 2.14 -7.39 4.81
CA TYR A 12 1.75 -6.94 6.16
C TYR A 12 1.30 -5.49 6.25
N ALA A 13 1.49 -4.69 5.20
CA ALA A 13 1.06 -3.30 5.17
C ALA A 13 0.34 -2.97 3.86
N LEU A 14 -0.80 -2.30 3.97
CA LEU A 14 -1.49 -1.66 2.86
C LEU A 14 -1.05 -0.21 2.76
N GLY A 15 -0.75 0.24 1.56
CA GLY A 15 -0.23 1.58 1.33
C GLY A 15 -0.36 2.06 -0.09
N TYR A 16 0.33 3.16 -0.38
CA TYR A 16 0.42 3.72 -1.71
C TYR A 16 1.82 4.27 -2.01
N ILE A 17 2.15 4.31 -3.30
CA ILE A 17 3.40 4.87 -3.83
C ILE A 17 3.06 6.06 -4.70
N MET A 18 3.64 7.21 -4.37
CA MET A 18 3.57 8.41 -5.19
C MET A 18 4.58 8.30 -6.36
N PRO A 19 4.22 8.70 -7.59
CA PRO A 19 5.16 8.69 -8.72
C PRO A 19 6.47 9.43 -8.47
N GLU A 20 6.42 10.50 -7.70
CA GLU A 20 7.58 11.34 -7.36
C GLU A 20 8.54 10.66 -6.36
N ARG A 21 8.08 9.60 -5.68
CA ARG A 21 8.84 8.84 -4.68
C ARG A 21 8.61 7.34 -4.85
N PRO A 22 9.10 6.74 -5.94
CA PRO A 22 8.78 5.36 -6.32
C PRO A 22 9.31 4.30 -5.34
N ASN A 23 10.33 4.65 -4.53
CA ASN A 23 10.97 3.74 -3.58
C ASN A 23 10.38 3.87 -2.15
N THR A 24 9.20 4.48 -2.01
CA THR A 24 8.61 4.79 -0.72
C THR A 24 7.14 4.38 -0.69
N VAL A 25 6.76 3.57 0.31
CA VAL A 25 5.38 3.18 0.57
C VAL A 25 4.84 3.99 1.73
N TYR A 26 3.85 4.84 1.44
CA TYR A 26 3.07 5.54 2.44
C TYR A 26 1.98 4.61 2.97
N THR A 27 1.89 4.47 4.29
CA THR A 27 1.02 3.49 4.92
C THR A 27 -0.41 4.00 5.07
N LEU A 28 -1.37 3.19 4.63
CA LEU A 28 -2.80 3.35 4.95
C LEU A 28 -3.17 2.52 6.19
N ALA A 29 -2.67 1.29 6.27
CA ALA A 29 -2.88 0.41 7.41
C ALA A 29 -1.75 -0.63 7.54
N ASP A 30 -1.32 -0.86 8.77
CA ASP A 30 -0.43 -1.98 9.13
C ASP A 30 -1.22 -3.11 9.78
N SER A 31 -0.74 -4.33 9.63
CA SER A 31 -1.23 -5.48 10.38
C SER A 31 -0.12 -6.13 11.19
N VAL A 32 -0.07 -5.83 12.49
CA VAL A 32 0.85 -6.46 13.45
C VAL A 32 0.68 -7.99 13.45
N LEU A 33 -0.55 -8.48 13.29
CA LEU A 33 -0.86 -9.91 13.20
C LEU A 33 -0.26 -10.59 11.96
N ARG A 34 0.14 -9.82 10.95
CA ARG A 34 0.77 -10.29 9.70
C ARG A 34 2.28 -10.06 9.68
N GLY A 35 2.85 -9.57 10.77
CA GLY A 35 4.30 -9.35 10.91
C GLY A 35 4.74 -7.90 10.71
N ALA A 36 3.81 -6.94 10.65
CA ALA A 36 4.20 -5.53 10.61
C ALA A 36 4.97 -5.17 11.90
N PRO A 37 6.11 -4.47 11.79
CA PRO A 37 6.84 -4.01 12.96
C PRO A 37 5.99 -3.02 13.76
N PHE A 38 6.15 -3.01 15.07
CA PHE A 38 5.52 -1.97 15.90
C PHE A 38 6.21 -0.63 15.66
N ARG A 39 5.50 0.33 15.07
CA ARG A 39 6.03 1.65 14.73
C ARG A 39 5.37 2.72 15.58
N VAL A 40 6.18 3.51 16.27
CA VAL A 40 5.69 4.64 17.10
C VAL A 40 5.32 5.84 16.24
N MET A 41 5.96 6.00 15.07
CA MET A 41 5.62 7.00 14.06
C MET A 41 5.26 6.31 12.75
N LEU A 42 4.25 6.82 12.05
CA LEU A 42 3.82 6.37 10.72
C LEU A 42 4.78 6.86 9.63
N GLU A 43 6.07 6.62 9.80
CA GLU A 43 7.06 6.91 8.77
C GLU A 43 6.82 6.00 7.56
N PRO A 44 7.02 6.49 6.33
CA PRO A 44 6.91 5.66 5.15
C PRO A 44 7.92 4.50 5.18
N TYR A 45 7.54 3.36 4.61
CA TYR A 45 8.49 2.28 4.37
C TYR A 45 9.37 2.62 3.17
N TYR A 46 10.68 2.40 3.30
CA TYR A 46 11.62 2.49 2.19
C TYR A 46 11.81 1.11 1.59
N ILE A 47 11.56 0.99 0.29
CA ILE A 47 11.64 -0.30 -0.42
C ILE A 47 13.11 -0.67 -0.59
N SER A 48 13.50 -1.81 -0.02
CA SER A 48 14.81 -2.44 -0.20
C SER A 48 14.73 -3.61 -1.19
N SER A 49 15.89 -4.11 -1.62
CA SER A 49 16.00 -5.26 -2.54
C SER A 49 15.44 -6.58 -1.97
N HIS A 50 15.24 -6.65 -0.66
CA HIS A 50 14.70 -7.83 0.03
C HIS A 50 13.19 -7.75 0.28
N ASP A 51 12.58 -6.62 -0.02
CA ASP A 51 11.15 -6.41 0.23
C ASP A 51 10.32 -6.84 -0.98
N THR A 52 9.06 -7.22 -0.71
CA THR A 52 8.07 -7.48 -1.73
C THR A 52 7.05 -6.35 -1.78
N VAL A 53 6.71 -5.92 -3.00
CA VAL A 53 5.67 -4.94 -3.27
C VAL A 53 4.85 -5.44 -4.44
N ARG A 54 3.53 -5.52 -4.26
CA ARG A 54 2.58 -5.83 -5.34
C ARG A 54 1.45 -4.81 -5.34
N LEU A 55 0.76 -4.67 -6.47
CA LEU A 55 -0.47 -3.90 -6.52
C LEU A 55 -1.50 -4.49 -5.55
N ALA A 56 -2.18 -3.61 -4.83
CA ALA A 56 -3.28 -3.98 -3.96
C ALA A 56 -4.55 -4.14 -4.78
N GLY A 57 -5.35 -5.16 -4.48
CA GLY A 57 -6.70 -5.32 -5.01
C GLY A 57 -7.77 -4.98 -3.97
N ARG A 58 -9.04 -4.98 -4.37
CA ARG A 58 -10.17 -4.69 -3.45
C ARG A 58 -10.19 -5.62 -2.23
N GLN A 59 -9.78 -6.88 -2.38
CA GLN A 59 -9.72 -7.83 -1.27
C GLN A 59 -8.67 -7.46 -0.20
N ASP A 60 -7.58 -6.78 -0.58
CA ASP A 60 -6.58 -6.33 0.38
C ASP A 60 -7.18 -5.24 1.28
N PHE A 61 -7.95 -4.30 0.71
CA PHE A 61 -8.67 -3.28 1.48
C PHE A 61 -9.60 -3.91 2.54
N GLU A 62 -10.33 -4.97 2.20
CA GLU A 62 -11.15 -5.73 3.15
C GLU A 62 -10.33 -6.47 4.22
N THR A 63 -9.15 -6.98 3.83
CA THR A 63 -8.22 -7.68 4.73
C THR A 63 -7.64 -6.72 5.77
N PHE A 64 -7.24 -5.52 5.33
CA PHE A 64 -6.66 -4.48 6.16
C PHE A 64 -7.68 -3.54 6.80
N LYS A 65 -8.98 -3.79 6.58
CA LYS A 65 -10.11 -3.01 7.15
C LYS A 65 -10.08 -1.52 6.77
N VAL A 66 -9.74 -1.25 5.51
CA VAL A 66 -9.76 0.09 4.92
C VAL A 66 -10.88 0.18 3.89
N VAL A 67 -11.68 1.25 3.92
CA VAL A 67 -12.76 1.46 2.95
C VAL A 67 -12.19 1.79 1.58
N PHE A 68 -12.57 1.03 0.54
CA PHE A 68 -12.05 1.18 -0.82
C PHE A 68 -12.71 2.31 -1.63
N ASP A 69 -13.92 2.75 -1.29
CA ASP A 69 -14.73 3.65 -2.14
C ASP A 69 -14.02 4.97 -2.52
N GLY A 70 -13.15 5.51 -1.66
CA GLY A 70 -12.36 6.72 -1.95
C GLY A 70 -11.20 6.49 -2.92
N TYR A 71 -10.84 5.23 -3.16
CA TYR A 71 -9.72 4.79 -4.00
C TYR A 71 -10.18 4.15 -5.32
N ASP A 72 -11.49 3.94 -5.50
CA ASP A 72 -12.12 3.39 -6.70
C ASP A 72 -12.16 4.43 -7.83
N ASN A 73 -10.99 4.93 -8.22
CA ASN A 73 -10.81 5.92 -9.26
C ASN A 73 -9.54 5.62 -10.06
N THR A 74 -9.72 5.03 -11.24
CA THR A 74 -8.64 4.59 -12.13
C THR A 74 -7.88 5.72 -12.83
N ASP A 75 -8.40 6.96 -12.79
CA ASP A 75 -7.71 8.13 -13.33
C ASP A 75 -6.63 8.64 -12.38
N VAL A 76 -6.82 8.41 -11.07
CA VAL A 76 -5.90 8.82 -10.00
C VAL A 76 -5.05 7.66 -9.51
N TYR A 77 -5.66 6.48 -9.36
CA TYR A 77 -5.05 5.31 -8.74
C TYR A 77 -4.81 4.17 -9.72
N GLU A 78 -3.69 3.48 -9.54
CA GLU A 78 -3.38 2.21 -10.17
C GLU A 78 -3.42 1.11 -9.11
N PHE A 79 -4.21 0.07 -9.35
CA PHE A 79 -4.46 -1.03 -8.41
C PHE A 79 -4.77 -2.30 -9.18
N ASP A 80 -4.72 -3.45 -8.51
CA ASP A 80 -5.05 -4.73 -9.14
C ASP A 80 -6.57 -4.86 -9.31
N THR A 81 -6.99 -5.17 -10.54
CA THR A 81 -8.40 -5.27 -10.92
C THR A 81 -8.89 -6.72 -11.00
N ASN A 82 -7.99 -7.68 -10.77
CA ASN A 82 -8.31 -9.11 -10.75
C ASN A 82 -8.92 -9.56 -9.42
#